data_AF-A0A137NZ65-F1
#
_entry.id   AF-A0A137NZ65-F1
#
_cell.length_a   1.000
_cell.length_b   1.000
_cell.length_c   1.000
_cell.angle_alpha   90.00
_cell.angle_beta   90.00
_cell.angle_gamma   90.00
#
_symmetry.space_group_name_H-M   'P 1'
#
loop_
_entity.id
_entity.type
_entity.pdbx_description
1 polymer ?
#
loop_
_entity_poly.entity_id
_entity_poly.type
_entity_poly.pdbx_seq_one_letter_code
_entity_poly.pdbx_strand_id
1 'polypeptide(L)'
;INKLIQDDAPWSYATDPNSQQRLQFVTFYTYETLRILGTLLQPVMPTKMKLVLDVLNVPEENRNWNGIGIGKGWDKGSEVKLNWNLLTEGRLFELVK
;
A
#
# COMPACT_ATOMS: atom_id res chain seq x y z
N ILE A 1 9.46 12.02 -6.34
CA ILE A 1 9.70 10.99 -5.30
C ILE A 1 11.13 10.46 -5.31
N ASN A 2 11.73 10.18 -6.48
CA ASN A 2 13.11 9.68 -6.56
C ASN A 2 14.12 10.54 -5.78
N LYS A 3 14.06 11.87 -5.91
CA LYS A 3 14.90 12.79 -5.14
C LYS A 3 14.68 12.67 -3.62
N LEU A 4 13.42 12.58 -3.18
CA LEU A 4 13.08 12.44 -1.75
C LEU A 4 13.75 11.20 -1.14
N ILE A 5 13.66 10.05 -1.84
CA ILE A 5 14.26 8.79 -1.37
C ILE A 5 15.78 8.89 -1.35
N GLN A 6 16.38 9.55 -2.33
CA GLN A 6 17.82 9.73 -2.42
C GLN A 6 18.36 10.66 -1.32
N ASP A 7 17.65 11.75 -1.02
CA ASP A 7 18.06 12.72 0.01
C ASP A 7 17.83 12.17 1.43
N ASP A 8 16.71 11.49 1.68
CA ASP A 8 16.42 10.92 3.00
C ASP A 8 17.16 9.59 3.23
N ALA A 9 17.52 8.83 2.19
CA ALA A 9 18.27 7.57 2.30
C ALA A 9 17.75 6.62 3.41
N PRO A 10 16.47 6.18 3.38
CA PRO A 10 15.81 5.49 4.49
C PRO A 10 16.51 4.20 4.98
N TRP A 11 17.29 3.55 4.13
CA TRP A 11 18.09 2.38 4.50
C TRP A 11 19.20 2.68 5.51
N SER A 12 19.67 3.93 5.63
CA SER A 12 20.77 4.29 6.53
C SER A 12 20.37 4.35 8.01
N TYR A 13 19.09 4.61 8.31
CA TYR A 13 18.57 4.70 9.68
C TYR A 13 17.46 3.68 9.97
N ALA A 14 17.34 2.64 9.15
CA ALA A 14 16.31 1.61 9.31
C ALA A 14 16.37 0.88 10.67
N THR A 15 17.57 0.78 11.26
CA THR A 15 17.83 0.09 12.53
C THR A 15 17.67 1.00 13.76
N ASP A 16 17.62 2.32 13.59
CA ASP A 16 17.50 3.25 14.70
C ASP A 16 16.03 3.36 15.18
N PRO A 17 15.73 3.05 16.45
CA PRO A 17 14.38 3.17 17.00
C PRO A 17 13.83 4.60 16.99
N ASN A 18 14.70 5.62 17.11
CA ASN A 18 14.26 7.02 17.16
C ASN A 18 13.87 7.55 15.78
N SER A 19 14.40 6.94 14.72
CA SER A 19 14.17 7.35 13.33
C SER A 19 13.00 6.60 12.66
N GLN A 20 12.33 5.70 13.38
CA GLN A 20 11.23 4.88 12.87
C GLN A 20 10.07 5.72 12.31
N GLN A 21 9.73 6.82 12.97
CA GLN A 21 8.63 7.67 12.52
C GLN A 21 8.94 8.31 11.15
N ARG A 22 10.18 8.79 10.97
CA ARG A 22 10.62 9.38 9.69
C ARG A 22 10.70 8.34 8.59
N LEU A 23 11.19 7.14 8.90
CA LEU A 23 11.19 6.00 7.97
C LEU A 23 9.78 5.68 7.47
N GLN A 24 8.82 5.58 8.40
CA GLN A 24 7.42 5.32 8.08
C GLN A 24 6.83 6.42 7.19
N PHE A 25 7.12 7.70 7.48
CA PHE A 25 6.66 8.81 6.65
C PHE A 25 7.19 8.74 5.22
N VAL A 26 8.51 8.62 5.03
CA VAL A 26 9.12 8.58 3.70
C VAL A 26 8.59 7.40 2.88
N THR A 27 8.48 6.24 3.53
CA THR A 27 7.96 5.02 2.93
C THR A 27 6.49 5.19 2.54
N PHE A 28 5.67 5.75 3.43
CA PHE A 28 4.27 6.03 3.18
C PHE A 28 4.07 6.97 1.98
N TYR A 29 4.76 8.13 1.95
CA TYR A 29 4.67 9.07 0.83
C TYR A 29 5.14 8.46 -0.49
N THR A 30 6.15 7.59 -0.43
CA THR A 30 6.65 6.88 -1.61
C THR A 30 5.58 5.96 -2.19
N TYR A 31 4.98 5.12 -1.34
CA TYR A 31 3.92 4.20 -1.76
C TYR A 31 2.67 4.93 -2.24
N GLU A 32 2.23 5.98 -1.53
CA GLU A 32 1.08 6.78 -1.95
C GLU A 32 1.30 7.46 -3.30
N THR A 33 2.49 8.01 -3.51
CA THR A 33 2.83 8.62 -4.80
C THR A 33 2.78 7.57 -5.91
N LEU A 34 3.33 6.37 -5.67
CA LEU A 34 3.33 5.31 -6.67
C LEU A 34 1.91 4.82 -6.98
N ARG A 35 1.04 4.71 -5.99
CA ARG A 35 -0.38 4.38 -6.18
C ARG A 35 -1.09 5.42 -7.05
N ILE A 36 -0.94 6.71 -6.71
CA ILE A 36 -1.58 7.81 -7.46
C ILE A 36 -1.07 7.83 -8.91
N LEU A 37 0.24 7.71 -9.11
CA LEU A 37 0.84 7.62 -10.46
C LEU A 37 0.37 6.38 -11.21
N GLY A 38 0.27 5.23 -10.52
CA GLY A 38 -0.24 3.99 -11.09
C GLY A 38 -1.66 4.15 -11.64
N THR A 39 -2.56 4.77 -10.87
CA THR A 39 -3.94 5.05 -11.31
C THR A 39 -3.97 6.05 -12.47
N LEU A 40 -3.15 7.11 -12.43
CA LEU A 40 -3.10 8.14 -13.49
C LEU A 40 -2.54 7.62 -14.82
N LEU A 41 -1.62 6.65 -14.77
CA LEU A 41 -0.93 6.12 -15.94
C LEU A 41 -1.65 4.92 -16.59
N GLN A 42 -2.74 4.42 -15.99
CA GLN A 42 -3.58 3.36 -16.56
C GLN A 42 -3.99 3.61 -18.04
N PRO A 43 -4.44 4.81 -18.47
CA PRO A 43 -4.82 5.04 -19.87
C PRO A 43 -3.64 4.96 -20.85
N VAL A 44 -2.41 5.15 -20.39
CA VAL A 44 -1.20 5.10 -21.23
C VAL A 44 -0.61 3.69 -21.25
N MET A 45 -0.60 3.00 -20.10
CA MET A 45 0.03 1.69 -19.96
C MET A 45 -0.76 0.79 -18.99
N PRO A 46 -1.90 0.24 -19.42
CA PRO A 46 -2.81 -0.46 -18.52
C PRO A 46 -2.19 -1.72 -17.90
N THR A 47 -1.45 -2.51 -18.69
CA THR A 47 -0.91 -3.79 -18.23
C THR A 47 0.14 -3.64 -17.13
N LYS A 48 1.10 -2.71 -17.29
CA LYS A 48 2.14 -2.52 -16.28
C LYS A 48 1.63 -1.79 -15.05
N MET A 49 0.70 -0.85 -15.23
CA MET A 49 0.11 -0.15 -14.09
C MET A 49 -0.78 -1.08 -13.27
N LYS A 50 -1.46 -2.06 -13.89
CA LYS A 50 -2.14 -3.13 -13.18
C LYS A 50 -1.17 -3.89 -12.27
N LEU A 51 -0.05 -4.36 -12.80
CA LEU A 51 0.98 -5.07 -12.03
C LEU A 51 1.52 -4.23 -10.85
N VAL A 52 1.82 -2.95 -11.07
CA VAL A 52 2.27 -2.05 -9.99
C VAL A 52 1.22 -1.92 -8.90
N LEU A 53 -0.05 -1.72 -9.27
CA LEU A 53 -1.15 -1.60 -8.31
C LEU A 53 -1.47 -2.93 -7.60
N ASP A 54 -1.24 -4.07 -8.26
CA ASP A 54 -1.34 -5.41 -7.68
C ASP A 54 -0.25 -5.63 -6.61
N VAL A 55 0.99 -5.24 -6.89
CA VAL A 55 2.10 -5.30 -5.91
C VAL A 55 1.82 -4.42 -4.68
N LEU A 56 1.14 -3.29 -4.88
CA LEU A 56 0.71 -2.40 -3.81
C LEU A 56 -0.57 -2.87 -3.10
N ASN A 57 -1.13 -4.02 -3.49
CA ASN A 57 -2.37 -4.59 -2.96
C ASN A 57 -3.55 -3.59 -2.97
N VAL A 58 -3.65 -2.76 -4.01
CA VAL A 58 -4.73 -1.77 -4.15
C VAL A 58 -5.95 -2.46 -4.80
N PRO A 59 -7.12 -2.52 -4.15
CA PRO A 59 -8.31 -3.17 -4.70
C PRO A 59 -8.71 -2.57 -6.05
N GLU A 60 -9.16 -3.39 -7.00
CA GLU A 60 -9.53 -2.91 -8.34
C GLU A 60 -10.64 -1.84 -8.30
N GLU A 61 -11.57 -1.95 -7.34
CA GLU A 61 -12.65 -0.99 -7.11
C GLU A 61 -12.14 0.41 -6.74
N ASN A 62 -10.95 0.51 -6.14
CA ASN A 62 -10.32 1.76 -5.72
C ASN A 62 -9.34 2.32 -6.77
N ARG A 63 -9.20 1.68 -7.93
CA ARG A 63 -8.37 2.12 -9.06
C ARG A 63 -9.11 3.09 -9.99
N ASN A 64 -9.92 3.94 -9.39
CA ASN A 64 -10.70 4.96 -10.09
C ASN A 64 -10.18 6.36 -9.74
N TRP A 65 -10.62 7.35 -10.51
CA TRP A 65 -10.21 8.75 -10.31
C TRP A 65 -10.69 9.34 -8.97
N ASN A 66 -11.73 8.78 -8.36
CA ASN A 66 -12.24 9.22 -7.06
C ASN A 66 -11.29 8.86 -5.89
N GLY A 67 -10.46 7.82 -6.08
CA GLY A 67 -9.40 7.42 -5.15
C GLY A 67 -8.11 8.26 -5.25
N ILE A 68 -8.07 9.28 -6.12
CA ILE A 68 -6.92 10.16 -6.29
C ILE A 68 -6.92 11.17 -5.14
N GLY A 69 -6.10 10.87 -4.14
CA GLY A 69 -5.94 11.66 -2.93
C GLY A 69 -5.16 10.85 -1.90
N ILE A 70 -4.33 11.53 -1.12
CA ILE A 70 -3.53 10.88 -0.08
C ILE A 70 -4.49 10.22 0.92
N GLY A 71 -4.28 8.93 1.22
CA GLY A 71 -5.10 8.18 2.20
C GLY A 71 -6.50 7.79 1.75
N LYS A 72 -6.84 7.91 0.45
CA LYS A 72 -8.18 7.57 -0.09
C LYS A 72 -8.28 6.24 -0.85
N GLY A 73 -7.17 5.69 -1.35
CA GLY A 73 -7.21 4.49 -2.20
C GLY A 73 -6.94 3.17 -1.48
N TRP A 74 -6.88 3.21 -0.15
CA TRP A 74 -6.79 2.02 0.68
C TRP A 74 -8.18 1.66 1.15
N ASP A 75 -8.47 0.37 1.20
CA ASP A 75 -9.63 -0.08 1.93
C ASP A 75 -9.45 0.29 3.41
N LYS A 76 -10.29 1.19 3.91
CA LYS A 76 -10.29 1.62 5.32
C LYS A 76 -10.86 0.54 6.24
N GLY A 77 -11.30 -0.58 5.69
CA GLY A 77 -11.85 -1.67 6.44
C GLY A 77 -12.16 -2.86 5.55
N SER A 78 -11.11 -3.60 5.17
CA SER A 78 -11.20 -5.02 5.45
C SER A 78 -11.10 -5.14 6.97
N GLU A 79 -12.21 -4.84 7.67
CA GLU A 79 -12.44 -5.51 8.93
C GLU A 79 -12.30 -6.99 8.55
N VAL A 80 -11.14 -7.59 8.87
CA VAL A 80 -11.11 -9.02 9.07
C VAL A 80 -12.13 -9.19 10.17
N LYS A 81 -13.38 -9.50 9.80
CA LYS A 81 -14.41 -9.93 10.74
C LYS A 81 -13.83 -11.20 11.30
N LEU A 82 -13.07 -11.05 12.39
CA LEU A 82 -12.57 -12.15 13.19
C LEU A 82 -13.83 -12.86 13.65
N ASN A 83 -14.23 -13.87 12.91
CA ASN A 83 -15.24 -14.79 13.38
C ASN A 83 -14.57 -15.50 14.55
N TRP A 84 -14.96 -15.10 15.76
CA TRP A 84 -14.41 -15.63 16.99
C TRP A 84 -14.50 -17.17 17.06
N ASN A 85 -15.43 -17.77 16.31
CA ASN A 85 -15.60 -19.23 16.20
C ASN A 85 -14.52 -19.91 15.34
N LEU A 86 -13.83 -19.18 14.44
CA LEU A 86 -12.74 -19.73 13.62
C LEU A 86 -11.40 -19.77 14.38
N LEU A 87 -11.23 -18.91 15.40
CA LEU A 87 -10.07 -18.90 16.28
C LEU A 87 -10.07 -20.12 17.23
N THR A 88 -11.25 -20.65 17.55
CA THR A 88 -11.41 -21.86 18.37
C THR A 88 -11.22 -23.16 17.58
N GLU A 89 -11.34 -23.12 16.25
CA GLU A 89 -11.29 -24.31 15.39
C GLU A 89 -9.97 -24.46 14.60
N GLY A 90 -9.03 -23.53 14.72
CA GLY A 90 -7.67 -23.67 14.16
C GLY A 90 -7.57 -23.57 12.63
N ARG A 91 -8.61 -23.12 11.93
CA ARG A 91 -8.69 -23.10 10.44
C ARG A 91 -8.36 -21.77 9.76
N LEU A 92 -7.62 -20.89 10.43
CA LEU A 92 -7.34 -19.53 9.93
C LEU A 92 -6.55 -19.49 8.60
N PHE A 93 -5.83 -20.56 8.25
CA PHE A 93 -4.95 -20.57 7.07
C PHE A 93 -5.59 -21.07 5.77
N GLU A 94 -6.85 -21.53 5.78
CA GLU A 94 -7.48 -22.08 4.56
C GLU A 94 -8.19 -21.04 3.68
N LEU A 95 -8.44 -19.82 4.19
CA LEU A 95 -9.19 -18.77 3.46
C LEU A 95 -8.31 -17.70 2.79
N VAL A 96 -6.99 -17.91 2.77
CA VAL A 96 -6.07 -17.10 1.95
C VAL A 96 -5.51 -17.99 0.85
N LYS A 97 -6.27 -18.14 -0.23
CA LYS A 97 -5.84 -18.66 -1.54
C LYS A 97 -6.43 -17.80 -2.63
#